data_AF-A0AAU4UVA5-F1
#
_entry.id   AF-A0AAU4UVA5-F1
#
_cell.length_a   1.000
_cell.length_b   1.000
_cell.length_c   1.000
_cell.angle_alpha   90.00
_cell.angle_beta   90.00
_cell.angle_gamma   90.00
#
_symmetry.space_group_name_H-M   'P 1'
#
loop_
_entity.id
_entity.type
_entity.pdbx_description
1 polymer ?
#
loop_
_entity_poly.entity_id
_entity_poly.type
_entity_poly.pdbx_seq_one_letter_code
_entity_poly.pdbx_strand_id
1 'polypeptide(L)'
;MPHRQLSIRKRCEQILGHLDLTHPFSLDDLCRRIAERRGRPIRLHPLPKEAAESGVCGLWVGTASVDYVFYEAQTTPLHREHIVLHELGHILFGHHSLEGEETDGNAPVVLGRTNYTTRQEQEAEMLASMIRIRTANAGPRSANGARGTLARLESAMGYERGTDGK
;
A
#
# COMPACT_ATOMS: atom_id res chain seq x y z
N MET A 1 26.42 0.90 -0.62
CA MET A 1 25.96 0.58 0.76
C MET A 1 24.69 -0.29 0.72
N PRO A 2 24.79 -1.59 0.42
CA PRO A 2 23.64 -2.50 0.25
C PRO A 2 22.90 -2.86 1.55
N HIS A 3 23.56 -2.74 2.72
CA HIS A 3 22.98 -3.11 4.01
C HIS A 3 21.77 -2.26 4.44
N ARG A 4 21.68 -1.00 3.98
CA ARG A 4 20.58 -0.08 4.34
C ARG A 4 19.27 -0.44 3.66
N GLN A 5 19.31 -0.88 2.40
CA GLN A 5 18.11 -1.33 1.68
C GLN A 5 17.60 -2.68 2.20
N LEU A 6 18.52 -3.60 2.53
CA LEU A 6 18.15 -4.89 3.13
C LEU A 6 17.49 -4.74 4.50
N SER A 7 17.90 -3.75 5.32
CA SER A 7 17.24 -3.49 6.60
C SER A 7 15.88 -2.82 6.46
N ILE A 8 15.70 -1.91 5.49
CA ILE A 8 14.39 -1.30 5.17
C ILE A 8 13.42 -2.36 4.68
N ARG A 9 13.85 -3.24 3.77
CA ARG A 9 13.01 -4.31 3.24
C ARG A 9 12.51 -5.24 4.35
N LYS A 10 13.39 -5.67 5.26
CA LYS A 10 12.99 -6.51 6.41
C LYS A 10 11.94 -5.84 7.29
N ARG A 11 12.07 -4.53 7.54
CA ARG A 11 11.08 -3.77 8.31
C ARG A 11 9.73 -3.69 7.58
N CYS A 12 9.75 -3.49 6.25
CA CYS A 12 8.55 -3.54 5.43
C CYS A 12 7.90 -4.93 5.49
N GLU A 13 8.69 -6.00 5.39
CA GLU A 13 8.21 -7.39 5.51
C GLU A 13 7.56 -7.67 6.88
N GLN A 14 8.09 -7.11 7.97
CA GLN A 14 7.47 -7.19 9.29
C GLN A 14 6.10 -6.52 9.33
N ILE A 15 5.99 -5.28 8.84
CA ILE A 15 4.68 -4.57 8.76
C ILE A 15 3.71 -5.36 7.89
N LEU A 16 4.14 -5.81 6.71
CA LEU A 16 3.32 -6.61 5.79
C LEU A 16 2.86 -7.92 6.40
N GLY A 17 3.66 -8.54 7.29
CA GLY A 17 3.25 -9.74 8.03
C GLY A 17 2.08 -9.50 8.98
N HIS A 18 1.90 -8.25 9.43
CA HIS A 18 0.78 -7.84 10.25
C HIS A 18 -0.40 -7.28 9.45
N LEU A 19 -0.22 -6.94 8.18
CA LEU A 19 -1.29 -6.47 7.30
C LEU A 19 -1.98 -7.66 6.64
N ASP A 20 -3.27 -7.81 6.91
CA ASP A 20 -4.09 -8.81 6.23
C ASP A 20 -4.47 -8.28 4.84
N LEU A 21 -3.60 -8.52 3.86
CA LEU A 21 -3.81 -8.17 2.45
C LEU A 21 -4.67 -9.26 1.80
N THR A 22 -5.98 -9.19 2.06
CA THR A 22 -6.98 -10.12 1.53
C THR A 22 -7.22 -9.94 0.03
N HIS A 23 -7.72 -11.00 -0.61
CA HIS A 23 -8.09 -10.99 -2.03
C HIS A 23 -9.60 -11.16 -2.21
N PRO A 24 -10.26 -10.34 -3.04
CA PRO A 24 -9.70 -9.22 -3.79
C PRO A 24 -9.16 -8.10 -2.88
N PHE A 25 -8.06 -7.46 -3.29
CA PHE A 25 -7.49 -6.34 -2.54
C PHE A 25 -8.42 -5.12 -2.67
N SER A 26 -8.65 -4.45 -1.55
CA SER A 26 -9.44 -3.22 -1.47
C SER A 26 -8.66 -2.20 -0.64
N LEU A 27 -8.40 -1.04 -1.24
CA LEU A 27 -7.73 0.07 -0.55
C LEU A 27 -8.58 0.57 0.62
N ASP A 28 -9.90 0.63 0.47
CA ASP A 28 -10.83 1.00 1.54
C ASP A 28 -10.78 0.03 2.73
N ASP A 29 -10.70 -1.28 2.47
CA ASP A 29 -10.57 -2.27 3.54
C ASP A 29 -9.23 -2.16 4.27
N LEU A 30 -8.15 -1.86 3.54
CA LEU A 30 -6.85 -1.60 4.16
C LEU A 30 -6.93 -0.37 5.07
N CYS A 31 -7.47 0.75 4.57
CA CYS A 31 -7.67 1.97 5.36
C CYS A 31 -8.51 1.70 6.62
N ARG A 32 -9.62 0.97 6.49
CA ARG A 32 -10.49 0.60 7.62
C ARG A 32 -9.73 -0.21 8.69
N ARG A 33 -8.97 -1.23 8.29
CA ARG A 33 -8.20 -2.05 9.23
C ARG A 33 -7.08 -1.27 9.92
N ILE A 34 -6.42 -0.36 9.20
CA ILE A 34 -5.41 0.52 9.81
C ILE A 34 -6.09 1.46 10.82
N ALA A 35 -7.23 2.05 10.45
CA ALA A 35 -8.01 2.92 11.32
C ALA A 35 -8.47 2.22 12.60
N GLU A 36 -8.98 0.98 12.49
CA GLU A 36 -9.37 0.13 13.62
C GLU A 36 -8.21 -0.09 14.60
N ARG A 37 -7.00 -0.32 14.08
CA ARG A 37 -5.80 -0.51 14.91
C ARG A 37 -5.30 0.77 15.56
N ARG A 38 -5.43 1.90 14.87
CA ARG A 38 -5.04 3.23 15.40
C ARG A 38 -6.05 3.79 16.40
N GLY A 39 -7.29 3.32 16.38
CA GLY A 39 -8.40 3.94 17.10
C GLY A 39 -8.80 5.31 16.52
N ARG A 40 -8.41 5.59 15.27
CA ARG A 40 -8.67 6.85 14.57
C ARG A 40 -9.10 6.56 13.13
N PRO A 41 -10.26 7.05 12.66
CA PRO A 41 -10.66 6.93 11.26
C PRO A 41 -9.62 7.53 10.31
N ILE A 42 -9.44 6.88 9.15
CA ILE A 42 -8.67 7.42 8.03
C ILE A 42 -9.66 7.91 6.98
N ARG A 43 -9.51 9.17 6.54
CA ARG A 43 -10.32 9.77 5.48
C ARG A 43 -9.46 10.12 4.29
N LEU A 44 -9.81 9.57 3.13
CA LEU A 44 -9.14 9.88 1.87
C LEU A 44 -9.76 11.14 1.25
N HIS A 45 -8.93 12.11 0.89
CA HIS A 45 -9.37 13.35 0.26
C HIS A 45 -8.53 13.69 -0.97
N PRO A 46 -9.12 14.24 -2.04
CA PRO A 46 -8.32 14.81 -3.12
C PRO A 46 -7.58 16.05 -2.60
N LEU A 47 -6.33 16.24 -3.04
CA LEU A 47 -5.59 17.47 -2.79
C LEU A 47 -6.34 18.67 -3.39
N PRO A 48 -6.34 19.84 -2.70
CA PRO A 48 -6.69 21.11 -3.31
C PRO A 48 -5.82 21.38 -4.53
N LYS A 49 -6.36 22.10 -5.53
CA LYS A 49 -5.64 22.37 -6.79
C LYS A 49 -4.33 23.11 -6.53
N GLU A 50 -4.35 24.06 -5.61
CA GLU A 50 -3.22 24.89 -5.22
C GLU A 50 -2.08 24.03 -4.64
N ALA A 51 -2.41 22.98 -3.89
CA ALA A 51 -1.43 22.05 -3.34
C ALA A 51 -0.85 21.13 -4.43
N ALA A 52 -1.69 20.63 -5.35
CA ALA A 52 -1.23 19.81 -6.47
C ALA A 52 -0.27 20.61 -7.39
N GLU A 53 -0.57 21.88 -7.67
CA GLU A 53 0.27 22.77 -8.48
C GLU A 53 1.63 23.07 -7.82
N SER A 54 1.73 22.93 -6.49
CA SER A 54 3.01 23.05 -5.77
C SER A 54 3.92 21.83 -5.90
N GLY A 55 3.48 20.78 -6.59
CA GLY A 55 4.23 19.55 -6.83
C GLY A 55 4.12 18.50 -5.72
N VAL A 56 3.17 18.66 -4.79
CA VAL A 56 2.86 17.68 -3.75
C VAL A 56 1.91 16.63 -4.33
N CYS A 57 2.32 15.36 -4.36
CA CYS A 57 1.48 14.27 -4.86
C CYS A 57 0.53 13.71 -3.78
N GLY A 58 0.93 13.77 -2.51
CA GLY A 58 0.17 13.23 -1.38
C GLY A 58 0.53 13.94 -0.07
N LEU A 59 -0.35 13.82 0.92
CA LEU A 59 -0.13 14.41 2.24
C LEU A 59 -0.91 13.68 3.33
N TRP A 60 -0.24 13.30 4.41
CA TRP A 60 -0.91 12.87 5.63
C TRP A 60 -0.97 13.98 6.69
N VAL A 61 -2.18 14.29 7.14
CA VAL A 61 -2.48 15.25 8.21
C VAL A 61 -3.22 14.52 9.34
N GLY A 62 -2.59 14.46 10.50
CA GLY A 62 -3.19 13.91 11.72
C GLY A 62 -3.86 15.01 12.53
N THR A 63 -5.10 14.80 12.94
CA THR A 63 -5.83 15.68 13.88
C THR A 63 -5.91 15.04 15.27
N ALA A 64 -6.77 15.51 16.17
CA ALA A 64 -7.01 14.82 17.43
C ALA A 64 -7.78 13.50 17.25
N SER A 65 -8.71 13.44 16.28
CA SER A 65 -9.65 12.32 16.16
C SER A 65 -9.62 11.60 14.80
N VAL A 66 -9.04 12.20 13.75
CA VAL A 66 -9.06 11.67 12.37
C VAL A 66 -7.66 11.75 11.75
N ASP A 67 -7.33 10.81 10.87
CA ASP A 67 -6.19 10.88 9.97
C ASP A 67 -6.66 11.19 8.55
N TYR A 68 -6.30 12.35 8.03
CA TYR A 68 -6.62 12.76 6.67
C TYR A 68 -5.46 12.39 5.74
N VAL A 69 -5.74 11.60 4.72
CA VAL A 69 -4.78 11.22 3.68
C VAL A 69 -5.22 11.87 2.37
N PHE A 70 -4.45 12.85 1.94
CA PHE A 70 -4.67 13.56 0.70
C PHE A 70 -3.90 12.91 -0.45
N TYR A 71 -4.50 12.92 -1.64
CA TYR A 71 -3.89 12.39 -2.85
C TYR A 71 -4.16 13.26 -4.07
N GLU A 72 -3.26 13.24 -5.05
CA GLU A 72 -3.47 13.90 -6.33
C GLU A 72 -4.59 13.22 -7.12
N ALA A 73 -5.68 13.94 -7.36
CA ALA A 73 -6.83 13.39 -8.07
C ALA A 73 -6.63 13.34 -9.60
N GLN A 74 -5.85 14.26 -10.17
CA GLN A 74 -5.64 14.40 -11.62
C GLN A 74 -4.52 13.49 -12.13
N THR A 75 -4.51 12.24 -11.70
CA THR A 75 -3.54 11.22 -12.08
C THR A 75 -4.22 9.88 -12.33
N THR A 76 -3.48 8.90 -12.83
CA THR A 76 -4.02 7.56 -13.12
C THR A 76 -4.50 6.86 -11.84
N PRO A 77 -5.53 5.97 -11.91
CA PRO A 77 -5.99 5.23 -10.74
C PRO A 77 -4.89 4.46 -10.02
N LEU A 78 -3.98 3.84 -10.77
CA LEU A 78 -2.84 3.10 -10.23
C LEU A 78 -1.86 4.02 -9.49
N HIS A 79 -1.58 5.20 -10.05
CA HIS A 79 -0.71 6.17 -9.40
C HIS A 79 -1.37 6.76 -8.14
N ARG A 80 -2.68 7.04 -8.19
CA ARG A 80 -3.46 7.47 -7.02
C ARG A 80 -3.42 6.44 -5.90
N GLU A 81 -3.63 5.17 -6.21
CA GLU A 81 -3.52 4.08 -5.23
C GLU A 81 -2.11 4.05 -4.62
N HIS A 82 -1.06 4.20 -5.43
CA HIS A 82 0.31 4.24 -4.94
C HIS A 82 0.57 5.42 -4.00
N ILE A 83 0.07 6.61 -4.34
CA ILE A 83 0.14 7.80 -3.46
C ILE A 83 -0.50 7.48 -2.11
N VAL A 84 -1.72 6.94 -2.09
CA VAL A 84 -2.40 6.62 -0.83
C VAL A 84 -1.61 5.57 -0.05
N LEU A 85 -1.11 4.50 -0.70
CA LEU A 85 -0.29 3.48 -0.06
C LEU A 85 1.02 4.06 0.53
N HIS A 86 1.61 5.06 -0.13
CA HIS A 86 2.78 5.77 0.35
C HIS A 86 2.46 6.51 1.65
N GLU A 87 1.38 7.31 1.68
CA GLU A 87 0.96 8.03 2.88
C GLU A 87 0.58 7.07 4.02
N LEU A 88 -0.12 5.97 3.73
CA LEU A 88 -0.37 4.91 4.70
C LEU A 88 0.93 4.29 5.22
N GLY A 89 1.98 4.24 4.40
CA GLY A 89 3.30 3.80 4.82
C GLY A 89 3.89 4.69 5.92
N HIS A 90 3.75 6.02 5.80
CA HIS A 90 4.14 6.93 6.88
C HIS A 90 3.36 6.67 8.18
N ILE A 91 2.05 6.42 8.07
CA ILE A 91 1.20 6.05 9.23
C ILE A 91 1.71 4.78 9.90
N LEU A 92 1.94 3.74 9.12
CA LEU A 92 2.31 2.41 9.61
C LEU A 92 3.70 2.36 10.25
N PHE A 93 4.63 3.17 9.76
CA PHE A 93 5.94 3.34 10.38
C PHE A 93 5.95 4.34 11.56
N GLY A 94 4.83 5.01 11.83
CA GLY A 94 4.74 6.02 12.89
C GLY A 94 5.63 7.23 12.62
N HIS A 95 5.74 7.65 11.36
CA HIS A 95 6.43 8.90 11.02
C HIS A 95 5.64 10.12 11.52
N HIS A 96 6.27 11.28 11.48
CA HIS A 96 5.62 12.52 11.90
C HIS A 96 4.68 13.03 10.81
N SER A 97 3.38 13.05 11.09
CA SER A 97 2.39 13.70 10.23
C SER A 97 2.46 15.22 10.39
N LEU A 98 1.82 15.95 9.47
CA LEU A 98 1.41 17.31 9.80
C LEU A 98 0.31 17.29 10.85
N GLU A 99 0.32 18.30 11.71
CA GLU A 99 -0.78 18.57 12.62
C GLU A 99 -1.78 19.48 11.92
N GLY A 100 -3.06 19.15 12.07
CA GLY A 100 -4.14 19.95 11.54
C GLY A 100 -5.27 20.10 12.55
N GLU A 101 -5.96 21.23 12.47
CA GLU A 101 -7.16 21.47 13.26
C GLU A 101 -8.39 21.01 12.48
N GLU A 102 -9.24 20.22 13.14
CA GLU A 102 -10.49 19.77 12.55
C GLU A 102 -11.41 20.96 12.35
N THR A 103 -11.93 21.10 11.13
CA THR A 103 -13.00 22.04 10.83
C THR A 103 -14.29 21.27 10.64
N ASP A 104 -15.38 21.79 11.22
CA ASP A 104 -16.66 21.08 11.25
C ASP A 104 -17.11 20.67 9.84
N GLY A 105 -17.07 19.37 9.56
CA GLY A 105 -17.43 18.78 8.26
C GLY A 105 -16.43 18.94 7.11
N ASN A 106 -15.29 19.62 7.29
CA ASN A 106 -14.34 19.94 6.22
C ASN A 106 -12.95 19.31 6.39
N ALA A 107 -12.12 19.44 5.34
CA ALA A 107 -10.71 19.07 5.39
C ALA A 107 -9.97 19.96 6.41
N PRO A 108 -9.01 19.41 7.19
CA PRO A 108 -8.32 20.15 8.24
C PRO A 108 -7.50 21.30 7.66
N VAL A 109 -7.39 22.38 8.44
CA VAL A 109 -6.42 23.44 8.13
C VAL A 109 -5.04 22.93 8.52
N VAL A 110 -4.14 22.89 7.55
CA VAL A 110 -2.80 22.32 7.72
C VAL A 110 -1.88 23.36 8.35
N LEU A 111 -1.26 23.00 9.49
CA LEU A 111 -0.30 23.84 10.18
C LEU A 111 1.12 23.37 9.83
N GLY A 112 1.74 23.99 8.82
CA GLY A 112 3.17 23.81 8.52
C GLY A 112 3.49 23.02 7.25
N ARG A 113 4.75 22.54 7.15
CA ARG A 113 5.30 21.80 6.00
C ARG A 113 5.85 20.45 6.47
N THR A 114 5.56 19.37 5.75
CA THR A 114 6.17 18.06 6.01
C THR A 114 7.65 18.11 5.67
N ASN A 115 8.49 17.61 6.57
CA ASN A 115 9.94 17.47 6.34
C ASN A 115 10.38 16.04 6.67
N TYR A 116 9.95 15.09 5.83
CA TYR A 116 10.39 13.70 5.98
C TYR A 116 11.87 13.54 5.65
N THR A 117 12.55 12.74 6.46
CA THR A 117 13.93 12.36 6.17
C THR A 117 13.98 11.42 4.97
N THR A 118 15.11 11.40 4.25
CA THR A 118 15.33 10.46 3.13
C THR A 118 15.07 8.99 3.52
N ARG A 119 15.29 8.63 4.79
CA ARG A 119 15.02 7.28 5.28
C ARG A 119 13.52 6.99 5.40
N GLN A 120 12.75 7.95 5.90
CA GLN A 120 11.30 7.85 6.02
C GLN A 120 10.63 7.73 4.65
N GLU A 121 11.09 8.52 3.68
CA GLU A 121 10.66 8.44 2.28
C GLU A 121 10.92 7.06 1.69
N GLN A 122 12.13 6.52 1.91
CA GLN A 122 12.50 5.18 1.41
C GLN A 122 11.68 4.06 2.05
N GLU A 123 11.30 4.20 3.32
CA GLU A 123 10.46 3.23 4.03
C GLU A 123 9.03 3.23 3.48
N ALA A 124 8.41 4.41 3.34
CA ALA A 124 7.06 4.53 2.79
C ALA A 124 6.99 4.05 1.35
N GLU A 125 7.94 4.48 0.51
CA GLU A 125 7.98 4.10 -0.91
C GLU A 125 8.20 2.59 -1.11
N MET A 126 9.09 1.99 -0.31
CA MET A 126 9.33 0.55 -0.38
C MET A 126 8.11 -0.25 0.06
N LEU A 127 7.43 0.16 1.15
CA LEU A 127 6.24 -0.51 1.63
C LEU A 127 5.10 -0.42 0.60
N ALA A 128 4.82 0.76 0.06
CA ALA A 128 3.81 0.98 -0.97
C ALA A 128 4.05 0.10 -2.20
N SER A 129 5.29 0.09 -2.69
CA SER A 129 5.72 -0.75 -3.82
C SER A 129 5.53 -2.24 -3.53
N MET A 130 5.88 -2.70 -2.32
CA MET A 130 5.71 -4.11 -1.93
C MET A 130 4.24 -4.52 -1.81
N ILE A 131 3.37 -3.67 -1.27
CA ILE A 131 1.91 -3.93 -1.23
C ILE A 131 1.40 -4.13 -2.65
N ARG A 132 1.69 -3.18 -3.55
CA ARG A 132 1.22 -3.21 -4.94
C ARG A 132 1.69 -4.44 -5.71
N ILE A 133 2.96 -4.84 -5.54
CA ILE A 133 3.50 -6.07 -6.15
C ILE A 133 2.76 -7.31 -5.62
N ARG A 134 2.47 -7.36 -4.32
CA ARG A 134 1.82 -8.52 -3.70
C ARG A 134 0.36 -8.66 -4.12
N THR A 135 -0.36 -7.55 -4.21
CA THR A 135 -1.77 -7.51 -4.59
C THR A 135 -1.97 -7.71 -6.10
N ALA A 136 -1.05 -7.21 -6.94
CA ALA A 136 -1.07 -7.45 -8.38
C ALA A 136 -0.79 -8.93 -8.74
N ASN A 137 0.14 -9.59 -8.05
CA ASN A 137 0.50 -10.98 -8.32
C ASN A 137 -0.51 -12.01 -7.80
N ALA A 138 -1.43 -11.59 -6.92
CA ALA A 138 -2.43 -12.45 -6.33
C ALA A 138 -3.79 -12.32 -7.03
N GLY A 139 -3.75 -12.12 -8.36
CA GLY A 139 -4.90 -12.22 -9.27
C GLY A 139 -5.73 -13.48 -9.02
N PRO A 140 -6.99 -13.52 -9.52
CA PRO A 140 -8.02 -14.43 -9.02
C PRO A 140 -7.51 -15.86 -8.94
N ARG A 141 -7.22 -16.31 -7.71
CA ARG A 141 -7.13 -17.74 -7.42
C ARG A 141 -8.53 -18.27 -7.66
N SER A 142 -8.76 -18.76 -8.88
CA SER A 142 -9.84 -19.71 -9.13
C SER A 142 -9.82 -20.70 -7.97
N ALA A 143 -10.95 -20.84 -7.29
CA ALA A 143 -11.13 -21.74 -6.14
C ALA A 143 -10.95 -23.23 -6.50
N ASN A 144 -10.32 -23.53 -7.63
CA ASN A 144 -9.97 -24.86 -8.11
C ASN A 144 -8.50 -24.87 -8.57
N GLY A 145 -7.58 -25.18 -7.67
CA GLY A 145 -6.15 -25.14 -8.01
C GLY A 145 -5.19 -25.84 -7.07
N ALA A 146 -5.66 -26.62 -6.09
CA ALA A 146 -4.79 -27.52 -5.34
C ALA A 146 -4.67 -28.88 -6.06
N ARG A 147 -4.27 -28.86 -7.35
CA ARG A 147 -3.85 -30.07 -8.12
C ARG A 147 -3.26 -29.80 -9.51
N GLY A 148 -3.13 -28.56 -9.96
CA GLY A 148 -2.90 -28.25 -11.39
C GLY A 148 -1.47 -27.87 -11.81
N THR A 149 -0.59 -27.44 -10.90
CA THR A 149 0.71 -26.86 -11.29
C THR A 149 1.76 -27.90 -11.68
N LEU A 150 1.68 -29.13 -11.18
CA LEU A 150 2.58 -30.20 -11.61
C LEU A 150 2.11 -30.86 -12.94
N ALA A 151 0.79 -31.02 -13.11
CA ALA A 151 0.21 -31.64 -14.30
C ALA A 151 0.50 -30.87 -15.59
N ARG A 152 0.58 -29.53 -15.53
CA ARG A 152 0.83 -28.69 -16.73
C ARG A 152 2.27 -28.72 -17.21
N LEU A 153 3.23 -29.02 -16.33
CA LEU A 153 4.64 -29.22 -16.70
C LEU A 153 4.87 -30.59 -17.31
N GLU A 154 4.18 -31.63 -16.83
CA GLU A 154 4.28 -32.99 -17.40
C GLU A 154 3.69 -33.07 -18.82
N SER A 155 2.61 -32.34 -19.11
CA SER A 155 2.05 -32.28 -20.48
C SER A 155 2.91 -31.48 -21.48
N ALA A 156 3.78 -30.59 -21.01
CA ALA A 156 4.67 -29.79 -21.87
C ALA A 156 5.96 -30.54 -22.26
N MET A 157 6.29 -31.63 -21.56
CA MET A 157 7.53 -32.39 -21.75
C MET A 157 7.36 -33.70 -22.51
N GLY A 158 6.14 -34.03 -22.98
CA GLY A 158 5.93 -35.11 -23.95
C GLY A 158 6.56 -36.46 -23.57
N TYR A 159 6.49 -36.87 -22.31
CA TYR A 159 6.93 -38.21 -21.93
C TYR A 159 5.79 -39.21 -22.13
N GLU A 160 5.64 -39.70 -23.35
CA GLU A 160 4.89 -40.92 -23.62
C GLU A 160 5.67 -42.09 -23.01
N ARG A 161 5.14 -42.69 -21.92
CA ARG A 161 5.56 -44.04 -21.55
C ARG A 161 4.98 -45.02 -22.56
N GLY A 162 5.71 -45.23 -23.64
CA GLY A 162 5.65 -46.47 -24.39
C GLY A 162 6.29 -47.61 -23.59
N THR A 163 5.59 -48.75 -23.55
CA THR A 163 6.05 -50.16 -23.61
C THR A 163 4.95 -51.01 -22.97
N ASP A 164 4.10 -51.65 -23.78
CA ASP A 164 4.29 -52.93 -24.48
C ASP A 164 3.95 -54.16 -23.61
N GLY A 165 2.93 -54.89 -24.08
CA GLY A 165 2.92 -56.34 -24.21
C GLY A 165 2.98 -57.20 -22.95
N LYS A 166 1.83 -57.75 -22.54
CA LYS A 166 1.46 -59.16 -22.78
C LYS A 166 0.05 -59.46 -22.28
#